data_AF-A0A949UL56-F1
#
_entry.id   AF-A0A949UL56-F1
#
_cell.length_a   1.000
_cell.length_b   1.000
_cell.length_c   1.000
_cell.angle_alpha   90.00
_cell.angle_beta   90.00
_cell.angle_gamma   90.00
#
_symmetry.space_group_name_H-M   'P 1'
#
loop_
_entity.id
_entity.type
_entity.pdbx_description
1 polymer ?
#
loop_
_entity_poly.entity_id
_entity_poly.type
_entity_poly.pdbx_seq_one_letter_code
_entity_poly.pdbx_strand_id
1 'polypeptide(L)' 'LSYVVSEDQVDPDVMWVSEVYADQEAVDAHVGSDAMKELGGLFRDLMAGPPELNFLTPVGGKGF' A
#
# COMPACT_ATOMS: atom_id res chain seq x y z
N LEU A 1 -7.84 6.97 6.39
CA LEU A 1 -8.62 7.52 5.26
C LEU A 1 -7.69 8.31 4.35
N SER A 2 -6.79 7.63 3.63
CA SER A 2 -5.88 8.26 2.67
C SER A 2 -5.25 7.18 1.79
N TYR A 3 -4.97 7.50 0.53
CA TYR A 3 -4.26 6.64 -0.41
C TYR A 3 -3.27 7.50 -1.18
N VAL A 4 -1.97 7.25 -0.99
CA VAL A 4 -0.90 8.07 -1.59
C VAL A 4 0.14 7.14 -2.19
N VAL A 5 0.48 7.39 -3.46
CA VAL A 5 1.62 6.75 -4.12
C VAL A 5 2.74 7.76 -4.20
N SER A 6 3.93 7.39 -3.75
CA SER A 6 5.12 8.23 -3.75
C SER A 6 6.27 7.50 -4.40
N GLU A 7 7.05 8.19 -5.24
CA GLU A 7 8.36 7.71 -5.66
C GLU A 7 9.37 7.90 -4.53
N ASP A 8 10.33 6.99 -4.39
CA ASP A 8 11.45 7.18 -3.49
C ASP A 8 12.41 8.25 -4.06
N GLN A 9 12.94 9.11 -3.19
CA GLN A 9 13.84 10.19 -3.62
C GLN A 9 15.27 9.72 -3.88
N VAL A 10 15.64 8.55 -3.36
CA VAL A 10 16.99 7.97 -3.45
C VAL A 10 17.01 6.83 -4.44
N ASP A 11 16.00 5.96 -4.45
CA ASP A 11 15.91 4.81 -5.34
C ASP A 11 14.80 4.99 -6.40
N PRO A 12 15.15 5.24 -7.67
CA PRO A 12 14.16 5.48 -8.72
C PRO A 12 13.31 4.25 -9.08
N ASP A 13 13.71 3.05 -8.65
CA ASP A 13 12.96 1.81 -8.91
C ASP A 13 11.96 1.48 -7.80
N VAL A 14 11.86 2.35 -6.77
CA VAL A 14 10.98 2.15 -5.61
C VAL A 14 9.79 3.10 -5.63
N MET A 15 8.60 2.51 -5.46
CA MET A 15 7.37 3.25 -5.17
C MET A 15 6.79 2.81 -3.83
N TRP A 16 6.38 3.79 -3.02
CA TRP A 16 5.70 3.59 -1.74
C TRP A 16 4.21 3.86 -1.88
N VAL A 17 3.39 2.89 -1.47
CA VAL A 17 1.95 3.07 -1.31
C VAL A 17 1.63 3.22 0.16
N SER A 18 1.17 4.41 0.56
CA SER A 18 0.81 4.74 1.93
C SER A 18 -0.70 4.79 2.06
N GLU A 19 -1.22 3.91 2.90
CA GLU A 19 -2.66 3.70 3.05
C GLU A 19 -3.05 3.76 4.51
N VAL A 20 -4.16 4.42 4.78
CA VAL A 20 -4.73 4.49 6.13
C VAL A 20 -6.18 4.07 6.09
N TYR A 21 -6.51 3.18 7.00
CA TYR A 21 -7.83 2.61 7.19
C TYR A 21 -8.49 3.12 8.47
N ALA A 22 -9.82 3.01 8.53
CA ALA A 22 -10.58 3.36 9.74
C ALA A 22 -10.34 2.32 10.86
N ASP A 23 -10.23 1.05 10.48
CA ASP A 23 -10.10 -0.11 11.36
C ASP A 23 -9.53 -1.31 10.59
N GLN A 24 -9.38 -2.43 11.30
CA GLN A 24 -8.87 -3.69 10.73
C GLN A 24 -9.84 -4.33 9.74
N GLU A 25 -11.16 -4.19 9.93
CA GLU A 25 -12.14 -4.76 9.01
C GLU A 25 -12.01 -4.14 7.61
N ALA A 26 -11.75 -2.83 7.55
CA ALA A 26 -11.48 -2.14 6.31
C ALA A 26 -10.16 -2.60 5.65
N VAL A 27 -9.12 -2.93 6.43
CA VAL A 27 -7.87 -3.52 5.90
C VAL A 27 -8.15 -4.89 5.30
N ASP A 28 -8.87 -5.75 6.03
CA ASP A 28 -9.17 -7.11 5.60
C ASP A 28 -10.03 -7.12 4.32
N ALA A 29 -11.02 -6.23 4.25
CA ALA A 29 -11.84 -6.03 3.06
C ALA A 29 -11.03 -5.54 1.87
N HIS A 30 -10.07 -4.63 2.09
CA HIS A 30 -9.19 -4.15 1.03
C HIS A 30 -8.27 -5.25 0.49
N VAL A 31 -7.50 -5.91 1.38
CA VAL A 31 -6.53 -6.94 1.00
C VAL A 31 -7.21 -8.17 0.38
N GLY A 32 -8.41 -8.51 0.85
CA GLY A 32 -9.20 -9.63 0.32
C GLY A 32 -9.92 -9.36 -1.00
N SER A 33 -9.93 -8.12 -1.48
CA SER A 33 -10.69 -7.72 -2.67
C SER A 33 -10.19 -8.38 -3.95
N ASP A 34 -11.09 -8.58 -4.92
CA ASP A 34 -10.71 -9.13 -6.23
C ASP A 34 -9.78 -8.17 -7.00
N ALA A 35 -9.91 -6.86 -6.76
CA ALA A 35 -9.01 -5.86 -7.29
C ALA A 35 -7.56 -6.07 -6.81
N MET A 36 -7.34 -6.36 -5.52
CA MET A 36 -5.98 -6.65 -5.02
C MET A 36 -5.41 -7.95 -5.57
N LYS A 37 -6.24 -8.96 -5.84
CA LYS A 37 -5.81 -10.21 -6.50
C LYS A 37 -5.38 -9.96 -7.93
N GLU A 38 -6.16 -9.18 -8.69
CA GLU A 38 -5.82 -8.80 -10.06
C GLU A 38 -4.54 -7.97 -10.09
N LEU A 39 -4.45 -6.96 -9.21
CA LEU A 39 -3.28 -6.09 -9.08
C LEU A 39 -2.00 -6.87 -8.77
N GLY A 40 -2.07 -7.84 -7.84
CA GLY A 40 -0.94 -8.73 -7.54
C GLY A 40 -0.50 -9.57 -8.75
N GLY A 41 -1.43 -9.96 -9.62
CA GLY A 41 -1.12 -10.61 -10.89
C GLY A 41 -0.40 -9.70 -11.87
N LEU A 42 -0.88 -8.46 -12.02
CA LEU A 42 -0.29 -7.46 -12.93
C LEU A 42 1.13 -7.05 -12.51
N PHE A 43 1.38 -6.93 -11.21
CA PHE A 43 2.69 -6.52 -10.70
C PHE A 43 3.74 -7.63 -10.69
N ARG A 44 3.35 -8.90 -10.82
CA ARG A 44 4.26 -10.04 -10.73
C ARG A 44 5.47 -9.93 -11.66
N ASP A 45 5.26 -9.46 -12.89
CA ASP A 45 6.32 -9.37 -13.91
C ASP A 45 7.00 -7.99 -13.92
N LEU A 46 6.49 -7.02 -13.15
CA LEU A 46 7.01 -5.66 -13.07
C LEU A 46 7.91 -5.44 -11.84
N MET A 47 7.68 -6.19 -10.76
CA MET A 47 8.44 -6.04 -9.53
C MET A 47 9.70 -6.91 -9.53
N ALA A 48 10.78 -6.38 -8.98
CA ALA A 48 12.03 -7.13 -8.77
C ALA A 48 11.93 -8.21 -7.68
N GLY A 49 10.82 -8.25 -6.93
CA GLY A 49 10.56 -9.21 -5.87
C GLY A 49 9.18 -9.00 -5.23
N PRO A 50 8.87 -9.73 -4.15
CA PRO A 50 7.66 -9.49 -3.37
C PRO A 50 7.64 -8.07 -2.79
N PRO A 51 6.46 -7.44 -2.67
CA PRO A 51 6.36 -6.11 -2.07
C PRO A 51 6.67 -6.16 -0.58
N GLU A 52 7.25 -5.08 -0.06
CA GLU A 52 7.41 -4.86 1.37
C GLU A 52 6.10 -4.35 1.98
N LEU A 53 5.68 -4.94 3.11
CA LEU A 53 4.47 -4.54 3.83
C LEU A 53 4.82 -4.08 5.24
N ASN A 54 4.48 -2.82 5.54
CA ASN A 54 4.69 -2.21 6.85
C ASN A 54 3.34 -1.85 7.49
N PHE A 55 2.96 -2.55 8.56
CA PHE A 55 1.74 -2.28 9.31
C PHE A 55 2.02 -1.32 10.47
N LEU A 56 1.41 -0.14 10.41
CA LEU A 56 1.67 0.95 11.35
C LEU A 56 0.38 1.41 12.03
N THR A 57 0.48 1.92 13.25
CA THR A 57 -0.62 2.58 13.97
C THR A 57 -0.46 4.10 13.86
N PRO A 58 -1.36 4.81 13.17
CA PRO A 58 -1.32 6.27 13.11
C PRO A 58 -1.50 6.88 14.50
N VAL A 59 -0.61 7.80 14.89
CA VAL A 59 -0.67 8.51 16.20
C VAL A 59 -1.05 9.98 16.05
N GLY A 60 -1.21 10.47 14.82
CA GLY A 60 -1.57 11.85 14.48
C GLY A 60 -0.84 12.35 13.23
N GLY A 61 -1.33 13.43 12.63
CA GLY A 61 -0.76 14.04 11.43
C GLY A 61 -1.59 15.24 10.98
N LYS A 62 -1.00 16.16 10.20
CA LYS A 62 -1.77 17.27 9.61
C LYS A 62 -2.60 16.73 8.44
N GLY A 63 -3.91 16.98 8.46
CA GLY A 63 -4.83 16.39 7.49
C GLY A 63 -5.30 14.98 7.88
N PHE A 64 -5.10 14.62 9.15
CA PHE A 64 -5.53 13.41 9.81
C PHE A 64 -6.47 13.73 10.96
#